data_AF-A0A1V0TYV5-F1
#
_entry.id   AF-A0A1V0TYV5-F1
#
_cell.length_a   1.000
_cell.length_b   1.000
_cell.length_c   1.000
_cell.angle_alpha   90.00
_cell.angle_beta   90.00
_cell.angle_gamma   90.00
#
_symmetry.space_group_name_H-M   'P 1'
#
loop_
_entity.id
_entity.type
_entity.pdbx_description
1 polymer ?
#
loop_
_entity_poly.entity_id
_entity_poly.type
_entity_poly.pdbx_seq_one_letter_code
_entity_poly.pdbx_strand_id
1 'polypeptide(L)'
;MGLSERDLDLVIAEHLVAHDLGSQEDDDEERVFIAGRWFASLRRRLRSAICGQEAVERALENPGDNNQLLAAAIVDALLNVNFKVDVPVTVLAVKVAYVGVRKICSGDE
;
A
#
# COMPACT_ATOMS: atom_id res chain seq x y z
N MET A 1 -15.57 10.88 5.28
CA MET A 1 -15.36 10.90 3.82
C MET A 1 -14.06 10.15 3.60
N GLY A 2 -14.13 8.87 3.22
CA GLY A 2 -12.95 8.05 2.97
C GLY A 2 -12.58 8.13 1.49
N LEU A 3 -11.29 8.17 1.18
CA LEU A 3 -10.81 8.04 -0.21
C LEU A 3 -11.19 6.65 -0.73
N SER A 4 -11.69 6.59 -1.97
CA SER A 4 -11.91 5.31 -2.65
C SER A 4 -10.58 4.67 -3.04
N GLU A 5 -10.59 3.37 -3.36
CA GLU A 5 -9.40 2.69 -3.88
C GLU A 5 -8.83 3.37 -5.12
N ARG A 6 -9.73 3.83 -6.00
CA ARG A 6 -9.37 4.55 -7.22
C ARG A 6 -8.66 5.86 -6.90
N ASP A 7 -9.15 6.61 -5.90
CA ASP A 7 -8.50 7.86 -5.48
C ASP A 7 -7.09 7.60 -4.92
N LEU A 8 -6.91 6.50 -4.18
CA LEU A 8 -5.58 6.10 -3.68
C LEU A 8 -4.64 5.76 -4.85
N ASP A 9 -5.14 5.03 -5.86
CA ASP A 9 -4.35 4.68 -7.04
C ASP A 9 -3.96 5.91 -7.87
N LEU A 10 -4.86 6.90 -7.99
CA LEU A 10 -4.54 8.17 -8.66
C LEU A 10 -3.45 8.96 -7.93
N VAL A 11 -3.52 9.02 -6.59
CA VAL A 11 -2.47 9.66 -5.78
C VAL A 11 -1.14 8.92 -5.95
N ILE A 12 -1.14 7.58 -5.87
CA ILE A 12 0.07 6.79 -6.10
C ILE A 12 0.63 7.08 -7.50
N ALA A 13 -0.21 7.06 -8.53
CA ALA A 13 0.20 7.31 -9.91
C ALA A 13 0.82 8.70 -10.09
N GLU A 14 0.28 9.73 -9.43
CA GLU A 14 0.86 11.08 -9.45
C GLU A 14 2.33 11.09 -9.00
N HIS A 15 2.62 10.38 -7.91
CA HIS A 15 3.97 10.27 -7.37
C HIS A 15 4.90 9.39 -8.24
N LEU A 16 4.35 8.40 -8.95
CA LEU A 16 5.11 7.57 -9.89
C LEU A 16 5.48 8.35 -11.17
N VAL A 17 4.51 9.05 -11.75
CA VAL A 17 4.68 9.82 -12.99
C VAL A 17 5.55 11.06 -12.75
N ALA A 18 5.45 11.71 -11.58
CA ALA A 18 6.32 12.82 -11.23
C ALA A 18 7.81 12.43 -11.16
N HIS A 19 8.13 11.15 -10.94
CA HIS A 19 9.49 10.63 -10.91
C HIS A 19 10.00 10.24 -12.31
N ASP A 20 9.12 9.84 -13.22
CA ASP A 20 9.42 9.53 -14.63
C ASP A 20 9.17 10.79 -15.48
N LEU A 21 10.18 11.67 -15.54
CA LEU A 21 10.13 12.95 -16.26
C LEU A 21 9.63 12.80 -17.71
N GLY A 22 8.35 13.13 -17.93
CA GLY A 22 7.76 13.30 -19.26
C GLY A 22 6.25 13.22 -19.23
N SER A 23 5.56 14.33 -18.93
CA SER A 23 4.11 14.50 -19.08
C SER A 23 3.61 13.92 -20.41
N GLN A 24 3.18 12.66 -20.40
CA GLN A 24 2.05 12.27 -21.21
C GLN A 24 0.80 12.59 -20.39
N GLU A 25 -0.20 13.16 -21.05
CA GLU A 25 -1.55 13.26 -20.52
C GLU A 25 -2.12 11.84 -20.45
N ASP A 26 -1.63 11.04 -19.51
CA ASP A 26 -2.15 9.71 -19.25
C ASP A 26 -3.54 9.88 -18.64
N ASP A 27 -4.53 9.26 -19.28
CA ASP A 27 -5.89 9.24 -18.74
C ASP A 27 -5.91 8.57 -17.36
N ASP A 28 -6.88 8.94 -16.52
CA ASP A 28 -7.05 8.39 -15.17
C ASP A 28 -7.08 6.86 -15.16
N GLU A 29 -7.61 6.21 -16.22
CA GLU A 29 -7.59 4.75 -16.33
C GLU A 29 -6.17 4.17 -16.43
N GLU A 30 -5.30 4.81 -17.22
CA GLU A 30 -3.91 4.37 -17.38
C GLU A 30 -3.11 4.62 -16.09
N ARG A 31 -3.34 5.75 -15.44
CA ARG A 31 -2.74 6.09 -14.13
C ARG A 31 -3.11 5.05 -13.07
N VAL A 32 -4.39 4.71 -12.97
CA VAL A 32 -4.86 3.67 -12.03
C VAL A 32 -4.23 2.31 -12.36
N PHE A 33 -4.13 1.96 -13.64
CA PHE A 33 -3.47 0.72 -14.06
C PHE A 33 -1.99 0.67 -13.67
N ILE A 34 -1.24 1.76 -13.89
CA ILE A 34 0.17 1.88 -13.52
C ILE A 34 0.35 1.76 -12.01
N ALA A 35 -0.44 2.49 -11.21
CA ALA A 35 -0.40 2.41 -9.75
C ALA A 35 -0.71 0.99 -9.25
N GLY A 36 -1.75 0.34 -9.80
CA GLY A 36 -2.11 -1.03 -9.45
C GLY A 36 -0.99 -2.02 -9.78
N ARG A 37 -0.38 -1.89 -10.96
CA ARG A 37 0.75 -2.74 -11.39
C ARG A 37 1.99 -2.52 -10.52
N TRP A 38 2.30 -1.27 -10.20
CA TRP A 38 3.41 -0.93 -9.31
C TRP A 38 3.17 -1.48 -7.90
N PHE A 39 1.99 -1.27 -7.32
CA PHE A 39 1.64 -1.80 -6.00
C PHE A 39 1.70 -3.33 -5.97
N ALA A 40 1.20 -4.01 -7.01
CA ALA A 40 1.30 -5.46 -7.15
C ALA A 40 2.77 -5.94 -7.22
N SER A 41 3.66 -5.16 -7.85
CA SER A 41 5.10 -5.48 -7.90
C SER A 41 5.76 -5.47 -6.51
N LEU A 42 5.21 -4.70 -5.57
CA LEU A 42 5.70 -4.60 -4.19
C LEU A 42 5.20 -5.73 -3.29
N ARG A 43 4.27 -6.59 -3.75
CA ARG A 43 3.60 -7.60 -2.92
C ARG A 43 4.57 -8.45 -2.09
N ARG A 44 5.70 -8.89 -2.67
CA ARG A 44 6.71 -9.67 -1.93
C ARG A 44 7.41 -8.86 -0.84
N ARG A 45 7.74 -7.60 -1.10
CA ARG A 45 8.38 -6.70 -0.13
C ARG A 45 7.43 -6.34 1.00
N LEU A 46 6.19 -5.99 0.65
CA LEU A 46 5.12 -5.71 1.60
C LEU A 46 4.85 -6.91 2.50
N ARG A 47 4.74 -8.11 1.93
CA ARG A 47 4.58 -9.34 2.70
C ARG A 47 5.73 -9.53 3.69
N SER A 48 6.97 -9.40 3.24
CA SER A 48 8.15 -9.56 4.11
C SER A 48 8.22 -8.52 5.23
N ALA A 49 7.79 -7.28 4.97
CA ALA A 49 7.86 -6.19 5.94
C ALA A 49 6.70 -6.22 6.94
N ILE A 50 5.49 -6.53 6.46
CA ILE A 50 4.25 -6.43 7.25
C ILE A 50 3.98 -7.74 7.99
N CYS A 51 4.09 -8.89 7.32
CA CYS A 51 3.62 -10.15 7.89
C CYS A 51 4.58 -10.76 8.92
N GLY A 52 5.80 -10.22 9.06
CA GLY A 52 6.75 -10.60 10.11
C GLY A 52 6.63 -9.77 11.40
N GLN A 53 5.70 -8.81 11.46
CA GLN A 53 5.49 -7.96 12.63
C GLN A 53 4.52 -8.65 13.61
N GLU A 54 4.96 -8.89 14.85
CA GLU A 54 4.13 -9.49 15.91
C GLU A 54 2.82 -8.71 16.13
N ALA A 55 2.87 -7.37 16.01
CA ALA A 55 1.71 -6.50 16.12
C ALA A 55 0.67 -6.75 15.01
N VAL A 56 1.13 -7.08 13.81
CA VAL A 56 0.25 -7.46 12.69
C VAL A 56 -0.38 -8.80 12.95
N GLU A 57 0.40 -9.80 13.40
CA GLU A 57 -0.13 -11.13 13.75
C GLU A 57 -1.22 -11.04 14.82
N ARG A 58 -0.96 -10.34 15.93
CA ARG A 58 -1.94 -10.14 17.01
C ARG A 58 -3.20 -9.41 16.54
N ALA A 59 -3.05 -8.41 15.67
CA ALA A 59 -4.17 -7.68 15.12
C ALA A 59 -5.01 -8.55 14.15
N LEU A 60 -4.39 -9.49 13.43
CA LEU A 60 -5.10 -10.43 12.57
C LEU A 60 -5.90 -11.47 13.35
N GLU A 61 -5.47 -11.82 14.56
CA GLU A 61 -6.18 -12.70 15.50
C GLU A 61 -7.37 -11.98 16.17
N ASN A 62 -7.21 -10.70 16.51
CA ASN A 62 -8.22 -9.89 17.22
C ASN A 62 -8.44 -8.53 16.54
N PRO A 63 -9.17 -8.47 15.41
CA PRO A 63 -9.30 -7.26 14.59
C PRO A 63 -10.15 -6.15 15.23
N GLY A 64 -11.05 -6.47 16.17
CA GLY A 64 -11.98 -5.50 16.77
C GLY A 64 -11.31 -4.45 17.66
N ASP A 65 -10.33 -4.86 18.47
CA ASP A 65 -9.67 -3.99 19.45
C ASP A 65 -8.38 -3.34 18.91
N ASN A 66 -7.78 -3.91 17.86
CA ASN A 66 -6.40 -3.60 17.49
C ASN A 66 -6.25 -2.77 16.21
N ASN A 67 -7.31 -2.13 15.70
CA ASN A 67 -7.24 -1.38 14.44
C ASN A 67 -6.19 -0.24 14.46
N GLN A 68 -6.05 0.47 15.59
CA GLN A 68 -5.00 1.49 15.74
C GLN A 68 -3.60 0.88 15.79
N LEU A 69 -3.44 -0.24 16.50
CA LEU A 69 -2.18 -0.98 16.59
C LEU A 69 -1.76 -1.51 15.21
N LEU A 70 -2.72 -2.03 14.44
CA LEU A 70 -2.52 -2.53 13.09
C LEU A 70 -2.08 -1.41 12.15
N ALA A 71 -2.77 -0.26 12.19
CA ALA A 71 -2.41 0.90 11.37
C ALA A 71 -0.99 1.38 11.69
N ALA A 72 -0.63 1.49 12.97
CA ALA A 72 0.71 1.87 13.39
C ALA A 72 1.76 0.85 12.93
N ALA A 73 1.51 -0.44 13.08
CA ALA A 73 2.43 -1.50 12.66
C ALA A 73 2.64 -1.54 11.13
N ILE A 74 1.58 -1.28 10.34
CA ILE A 74 1.70 -1.17 8.88
C ILE A 74 2.57 0.04 8.52
N VAL A 75 2.31 1.21 9.11
CA VAL A 75 3.10 2.42 8.83
C VAL A 75 4.57 2.21 9.19
N ASP A 76 4.85 1.64 10.36
CA ASP A 76 6.22 1.33 10.80
C ASP A 76 6.92 0.34 9.86
N ALA A 77 6.23 -0.73 9.45
CA ALA A 77 6.75 -1.68 8.48
C ALA A 77 7.09 -1.01 7.14
N LEU A 78 6.24 -0.11 6.66
CA LEU A 78 6.42 0.59 5.39
C LEU A 78 7.56 1.61 5.43
N LEU A 79 7.80 2.28 6.56
CA LEU A 79 8.92 3.23 6.73
C LEU A 79 10.29 2.58 6.50
N ASN A 80 10.39 1.28 6.76
CA ASN A 80 11.62 0.52 6.61
C ASN A 80 11.80 -0.06 5.19
N VAL A 81 10.84 0.12 4.28
CA VAL A 81 10.91 -0.40 2.91
C VAL A 81 11.38 0.68 1.94
N ASN A 82 12.46 0.41 1.23
CA ASN A 82 12.89 1.29 0.14
C ASN A 82 12.07 1.02 -1.13
N PHE A 83 11.10 1.91 -1.40
CA PHE A 83 10.23 1.84 -2.57
C PHE A 83 10.85 2.41 -3.86
N LYS A 84 12.00 3.10 -3.77
CA LYS A 84 12.67 3.82 -4.88
C LYS A 84 11.82 4.93 -5.54
N VAL A 85 10.68 5.26 -4.96
CA VAL A 85 9.76 6.31 -5.41
C VAL A 85 9.22 7.04 -4.18
N ASP A 86 8.96 8.33 -4.31
CA ASP A 86 8.52 9.20 -3.22
C ASP A 86 6.99 9.15 -3.07
N VAL A 87 6.45 7.95 -2.82
CA VAL A 87 5.01 7.77 -2.54
C VAL A 87 4.78 7.91 -1.04
N PRO A 88 3.82 8.74 -0.58
CA PRO A 88 3.54 8.91 0.84
C PRO A 88 3.20 7.59 1.53
N VAL A 89 3.90 7.28 2.62
CA VAL A 89 3.72 6.03 3.40
C VAL A 89 2.29 5.90 3.91
N THR A 90 1.62 7.02 4.22
CA THR A 90 0.22 7.04 4.65
C THR A 90 -0.72 6.55 3.55
N VAL A 91 -0.50 6.95 2.30
CA VAL A 91 -1.30 6.48 1.14
C VAL A 91 -1.11 4.97 0.95
N LEU A 92 0.13 4.49 1.07
CA LEU A 92 0.44 3.06 0.99
C LEU A 92 -0.19 2.26 2.14
N ALA A 93 -0.17 2.79 3.35
CA ALA A 93 -0.79 2.16 4.51
C ALA A 93 -2.31 2.01 4.32
N VAL A 94 -2.97 3.05 3.79
CA VAL A 94 -4.40 3.00 3.48
C VAL A 94 -4.69 2.02 2.33
N LYS A 95 -3.86 1.99 1.28
CA LYS A 95 -4.00 1.02 0.18
C LYS A 95 -3.84 -0.42 0.67
N VAL A 96 -2.86 -0.68 1.54
CA VAL A 96 -2.67 -1.97 2.22
C VAL A 96 -3.90 -2.35 3.04
N ALA A 97 -4.45 -1.41 3.82
CA ALA A 97 -5.65 -1.64 4.62
C ALA A 97 -6.86 -1.94 3.73
N TYR A 98 -7.02 -1.24 2.60
CA TYR A 98 -8.08 -1.45 1.63
C TYR A 98 -8.00 -2.83 0.96
N VAL A 99 -6.82 -3.22 0.48
CA VAL A 99 -6.58 -4.57 -0.10
C VAL A 99 -6.76 -5.68 0.94
N GLY A 100 -6.50 -5.35 2.21
CA GLY A 100 -6.61 -6.24 3.34
C GLY A 100 -5.28 -6.94 3.64
N VAL A 101 -4.81 -6.76 4.88
CA VAL A 101 -3.54 -7.33 5.36
C VAL A 101 -3.54 -8.86 5.25
N ARG A 102 -4.68 -9.51 5.52
CA ARG A 102 -4.83 -10.96 5.31
C ARG A 102 -4.52 -11.35 3.88
N LYS A 103 -5.01 -10.62 2.87
CA LYS A 103 -4.77 -10.96 1.46
C LYS A 103 -3.29 -10.83 1.07
N ILE A 104 -2.56 -9.91 1.70
CA ILE A 104 -1.11 -9.75 1.53
C ILE A 104 -0.35 -10.89 2.20
N CYS A 105 -0.76 -11.30 3.41
CA CYS A 105 -0.06 -12.32 4.21
C CYS A 105 -0.42 -13.76 3.85
N SER A 106 -1.67 -14.03 3.42
CA SER A 106 -2.18 -15.35 3.06
C SER A 106 -1.53 -15.91 1.79
N GLY A 107 -0.87 -15.07 1.00
CA GLY A 107 0.03 -15.59 -0.03
C GLY A 107 -0.63 -16.44 -1.10
N ASP A 108 -1.89 -16.18 -1.45
CA ASP A 108 -2.49 -16.79 -2.65
C ASP A 108 -1.67 -16.38 -3.87
N GLU A 109 -0.87 -17.34 -4.34
CA GLU A 109 -0.15 -17.37 -5.60
C GLU A 109 -1.12 -17.44 -6.78
#